data_AF-A0A9E3QRP2-F1
#
_entry.id   AF-A0A9E3QRP2-F1
#
_cell.length_a   1.000
_cell.length_b   1.000
_cell.length_c   1.000
_cell.angle_alpha   90.00
_cell.angle_beta   90.00
_cell.angle_gamma   90.00
#
_symmetry.space_group_name_H-M   'P 1'
#
loop_
_entity.id
_entity.type
_entity.pdbx_description
1 polymer ?
#
loop_
_entity_poly.entity_id
_entity_poly.type
_entity_poly.pdbx_seq_one_letter_code
_entity_poly.pdbx_strand_id
1 'polypeptide(L)'
;MSPQELKQVAQLLVSKTLLEQPVASTRPRGETAVTVVRSLCDGRRPPGLYSCPEEQSPGVGGYLSRMAFYEEASIDAFHALAAELRAHGFPEVLAKAAERAAADELRHAQWLRALAAKHGALGTRPLVKQTGVRSLEELALDNAVEGCGREAFGSLVGWYQAATAGDDLFREVIMRIAEDETRHAALSYAIHTVARFRVTSEVRRRIDEVREEALTTLASSVAERPPATLAKAFGLPSGSAARRLAQDFAHTVLAKAA
;
A
#
# COMPACT_ATOMS: atom_id res chain seq x y z
N MET A 1 -10.36 6.80 10.47
CA MET A 1 -9.53 8.00 10.22
C MET A 1 -9.96 8.60 8.90
N SER A 2 -10.14 9.91 8.86
CA SER A 2 -10.46 10.66 7.64
C SER A 2 -9.23 10.79 6.72
N PRO A 3 -9.41 11.13 5.43
CA PRO A 3 -8.28 11.37 4.53
C PRO A 3 -7.33 12.46 5.02
N GLN A 4 -7.86 13.54 5.60
CA GLN A 4 -7.06 14.65 6.10
C GLN A 4 -6.21 14.24 7.32
N GLU A 5 -6.77 13.45 8.24
CA GLU A 5 -6.03 12.92 9.39
C GLU A 5 -4.91 11.98 8.95
N LEU A 6 -5.18 11.07 8.00
CA LEU A 6 -4.15 10.17 7.47
C LEU A 6 -3.04 10.94 6.77
N LYS A 7 -3.37 11.95 5.96
CA LYS A 7 -2.39 12.83 5.31
C LYS A 7 -1.51 13.55 6.34
N GLN A 8 -2.10 14.10 7.39
CA GLN A 8 -1.36 14.77 8.46
C GLN A 8 -0.43 13.82 9.23
N VAL A 9 -0.92 12.62 9.57
CA VAL A 9 -0.08 11.57 10.18
C VAL A 9 1.07 11.22 9.25
N ALA A 10 0.80 11.01 7.95
CA ALA A 10 1.84 10.68 6.99
C ALA A 10 2.92 11.76 6.90
N GLN A 11 2.52 13.02 6.74
CA GLN A 11 3.44 14.15 6.68
C GLN A 11 4.29 14.31 7.94
N LEU A 12 3.69 14.11 9.12
CA LEU A 12 4.40 14.19 10.40
C LEU A 12 5.45 13.06 10.52
N LEU A 13 5.05 11.82 10.23
CA LEU A 13 5.93 10.66 10.35
C LEU A 13 7.08 10.69 9.34
N VAL A 14 6.81 11.13 8.10
CA VAL A 14 7.85 11.37 7.09
C VAL A 14 8.81 12.43 7.58
N SER A 15 8.31 13.59 8.03
CA SER A 15 9.17 14.69 8.51
C SER A 15 10.06 14.27 9.67
N LYS A 16 9.48 13.60 10.69
CA LYS A 16 10.22 13.06 11.83
C LYS A 16 11.30 12.08 11.38
N THR A 17 10.95 11.13 10.50
CA THR A 17 11.90 10.12 10.02
C THR A 17 13.06 10.75 9.23
N LEU A 18 12.80 11.80 8.45
CA LEU A 18 13.84 12.50 7.68
C LEU A 18 14.80 13.30 8.58
N LEU A 19 14.29 13.94 9.65
CA LEU A 19 15.12 14.66 10.62
C LEU A 19 16.06 13.72 11.41
N GLU A 20 15.65 12.48 11.61
CA GLU A 20 16.38 11.47 12.39
C GLU A 20 17.35 10.61 11.55
N GLN A 21 17.55 10.92 10.26
CA GLN A 21 18.48 10.16 9.41
C GLN A 21 19.94 10.43 9.82
N PRO A 22 20.73 9.42 10.24
CA PRO A 22 22.16 9.60 10.40
C PRO A 22 22.82 9.86 9.03
N VAL A 23 23.76 10.81 8.98
CA VAL A 23 24.61 11.07 7.81
C VAL A 23 25.25 9.76 7.37
N ALA A 24 24.99 9.32 6.14
CA ALA A 24 25.45 8.02 5.66
C ALA A 24 26.99 7.93 5.63
N SER A 25 27.55 7.07 6.48
CA SER A 25 28.93 6.61 6.36
C SER A 25 29.02 5.60 5.22
N THR A 26 29.78 5.95 4.18
CA THR A 26 30.00 5.13 2.98
C THR A 26 31.06 4.06 3.23
N ARG A 27 30.70 2.78 3.08
CA ARG A 27 31.53 1.75 2.42
C ARG A 27 30.63 0.65 1.83
N PRO A 28 30.69 0.34 0.54
CA PRO A 28 30.03 -0.84 0.00
C PRO A 28 30.93 -2.06 0.28
N ARG A 29 30.40 -3.09 0.98
CA ARG A 29 30.92 -4.45 0.82
C ARG A 29 30.13 -5.09 -0.31
N GLY A 30 30.86 -5.64 -1.27
CA GLY A 30 30.29 -6.28 -2.44
C GLY A 30 29.46 -7.50 -2.04
N GLU A 31 28.21 -7.50 -2.46
CA GLU A 31 27.40 -8.70 -2.63
C GLU A 31 26.49 -8.46 -3.83
N THR A 32 26.83 -9.14 -4.92
CA THR A 32 26.08 -9.23 -6.19
C THR A 32 24.88 -10.16 -6.02
N ALA A 33 23.99 -9.85 -5.09
CA ALA A 33 22.66 -10.45 -5.06
C ALA A 33 21.69 -9.50 -5.75
N VAL A 34 21.01 -9.98 -6.79
CA VAL A 34 19.94 -9.25 -7.46
C VAL A 34 18.72 -9.27 -6.53
N THR A 35 18.64 -8.31 -5.62
CA THR A 35 17.52 -8.22 -4.67
C THR A 35 16.28 -7.65 -5.35
N VAL A 36 15.21 -8.44 -5.40
CA VAL A 36 13.90 -8.00 -5.89
C VAL A 36 13.18 -7.24 -4.79
N VAL A 37 13.15 -5.90 -4.91
CA VAL A 37 12.43 -5.07 -3.96
C VAL A 37 10.94 -5.17 -4.20
N ARG A 38 10.21 -5.60 -3.17
CA ARG A 38 8.75 -5.49 -3.10
C ARG A 38 8.36 -4.03 -3.17
N SER A 39 7.35 -3.72 -3.97
CA SER A 39 6.71 -2.43 -3.85
C SER A 39 5.98 -2.36 -2.51
N LEU A 40 6.05 -1.18 -1.89
CA LEU A 40 5.49 -0.91 -0.57
C LEU A 40 4.29 0.05 -0.68
N CYS A 41 4.16 0.77 -1.79
CA CYS A 41 3.00 1.56 -2.16
C CYS A 41 2.32 0.81 -3.32
N ASP A 42 1.46 -0.13 -2.96
CA ASP A 42 0.66 -0.95 -3.87
C ASP A 42 -0.79 -0.91 -3.38
N GLY A 43 -1.74 -0.82 -4.31
CA GLY A 43 -3.16 -0.90 -4.04
C GLY A 43 -3.64 -2.20 -3.39
N ARG A 44 -4.96 -2.31 -3.23
CA ARG A 44 -5.61 -3.49 -2.62
C ARG A 44 -5.32 -4.77 -3.41
N ARG A 45 -4.89 -5.83 -2.74
CA ARG A 45 -4.63 -7.12 -3.41
C ARG A 45 -5.93 -7.93 -3.48
N PRO A 46 -6.37 -8.40 -4.66
CA PRO A 46 -7.58 -9.19 -4.75
C PRO A 46 -7.35 -10.61 -4.21
N PRO A 47 -8.35 -11.22 -3.56
CA PRO A 47 -8.31 -12.65 -3.31
C PRO A 47 -8.26 -13.40 -4.65
N GLY A 48 -7.29 -14.30 -4.82
CA GLY A 48 -7.14 -15.07 -6.06
C GLY A 48 -6.30 -14.39 -7.16
N LEU A 49 -5.31 -13.57 -6.79
CA LEU A 49 -4.24 -13.14 -7.71
C LEU A 49 -3.33 -14.32 -8.08
N TYR A 50 -3.34 -14.75 -9.35
CA TYR A 50 -2.68 -15.99 -9.81
C TYR A 50 -1.21 -15.82 -10.19
N SER A 51 -0.87 -14.67 -10.76
CA SER A 51 0.50 -14.39 -11.17
C SER A 51 1.05 -13.35 -10.22
N CYS A 52 2.21 -13.61 -9.65
CA CYS A 52 3.13 -12.56 -9.28
C CYS A 52 4.19 -12.58 -10.39
N PRO A 53 4.59 -11.46 -11.00
CA PRO A 53 5.82 -11.43 -11.77
C PRO A 53 6.97 -11.71 -10.80
N GLU A 54 7.28 -12.98 -10.57
CA GLU A 54 8.51 -13.43 -9.94
C GLU A 54 9.68 -12.93 -10.80
N GLU A 55 10.56 -12.15 -10.17
CA GLU A 55 12.00 -11.93 -10.43
C GLU A 55 12.49 -11.57 -11.85
N GLN A 56 11.63 -11.43 -12.86
CA GLN A 56 12.07 -11.40 -14.27
C GLN A 56 12.61 -10.06 -14.75
N SER A 57 12.60 -9.02 -13.92
CA SER A 57 13.15 -7.71 -14.28
C SER A 57 13.77 -7.02 -13.07
N PRO A 58 15.10 -7.13 -12.89
CA PRO A 58 15.79 -6.33 -11.89
C PRO A 58 15.89 -4.86 -12.32
N GLY A 59 16.19 -4.00 -11.35
CA GLY A 59 16.42 -2.58 -11.62
C GLY A 59 15.14 -1.76 -11.80
N VAL A 60 15.33 -0.56 -12.36
CA VAL A 60 14.38 0.56 -12.35
C VAL A 60 13.07 0.20 -13.09
N GLY A 61 13.17 -0.26 -14.33
CA GLY A 61 12.00 -0.64 -15.13
C GLY A 61 11.21 -1.80 -14.51
N GLY A 62 11.90 -2.77 -13.94
CA GLY A 62 11.25 -3.89 -13.27
C GLY A 62 10.52 -3.50 -11.98
N TYR A 63 11.06 -2.57 -11.19
CA TYR A 63 10.36 -2.04 -10.02
C TYR A 63 9.07 -1.32 -10.43
N LEU A 64 9.13 -0.42 -11.41
CA LEU A 64 7.96 0.30 -11.93
C LEU A 64 6.91 -0.66 -12.52
N SER A 65 7.38 -1.68 -13.24
CA SER A 65 6.51 -2.73 -13.78
C SER A 65 5.78 -3.51 -12.68
N ARG A 66 6.42 -3.74 -11.52
CA ARG A 66 5.77 -4.42 -10.38
C ARG A 66 4.75 -3.52 -9.70
N MET A 67 5.05 -2.24 -9.50
CA MET A 67 4.06 -1.29 -9.01
C MET A 67 2.83 -1.31 -9.93
N ALA A 68 3.03 -1.13 -11.23
CA ALA A 68 1.93 -1.11 -12.20
C ALA A 68 1.13 -2.42 -12.25
N PHE A 69 1.79 -3.54 -12.00
CA PHE A 69 1.14 -4.84 -11.90
C PHE A 69 0.16 -4.89 -10.72
N TYR A 70 0.58 -4.41 -9.55
CA TYR A 70 -0.29 -4.41 -8.37
C TYR A 70 -1.41 -3.37 -8.46
N GLU A 71 -1.15 -2.19 -9.04
CA GLU A 71 -2.24 -1.22 -9.29
C GLU A 71 -3.26 -1.77 -10.31
N GLU A 72 -2.83 -2.50 -11.34
CA GLU A 72 -3.81 -3.12 -12.25
C GLU A 72 -4.59 -4.24 -11.56
N ALA A 73 -3.98 -4.95 -10.59
CA ALA A 73 -4.65 -6.01 -9.84
C ALA A 73 -5.67 -5.43 -8.84
N SER A 74 -5.43 -4.23 -8.32
CA SER A 74 -6.32 -3.59 -7.35
C SER A 74 -7.62 -3.09 -7.97
N ILE A 75 -7.67 -2.88 -9.28
CA ILE A 75 -8.91 -2.58 -10.02
C ILE A 75 -9.97 -3.66 -9.74
N ASP A 76 -9.61 -4.93 -9.94
CA ASP A 76 -10.52 -6.06 -9.66
C ASP A 76 -10.87 -6.15 -8.16
N ALA A 77 -9.90 -5.88 -7.29
CA ALA A 77 -10.12 -5.90 -5.84
C ALA A 77 -11.15 -4.85 -5.40
N PHE A 78 -11.09 -3.64 -5.95
CA PHE A 78 -12.04 -2.58 -5.65
C PHE A 78 -13.43 -2.82 -6.27
N HIS A 79 -13.51 -3.42 -7.46
CA HIS A 79 -14.80 -3.84 -8.02
C HIS A 79 -15.46 -4.94 -7.19
N ALA A 80 -14.70 -5.94 -6.76
CA ALA A 80 -15.18 -6.98 -5.84
C ALA A 80 -15.63 -6.35 -4.52
N LEU A 81 -14.82 -5.46 -3.93
CA LEU A 81 -15.18 -4.74 -2.71
C LEU A 81 -16.49 -3.95 -2.86
N ALA A 82 -16.68 -3.23 -3.97
CA ALA A 82 -17.92 -2.50 -4.22
C ALA A 82 -19.14 -3.42 -4.27
N ALA A 83 -19.02 -4.58 -4.93
CA ALA A 83 -20.07 -5.59 -5.00
C ALA A 83 -20.39 -6.17 -3.61
N GLU A 84 -19.37 -6.50 -2.82
CA GLU A 84 -19.53 -7.03 -1.47
C GLU A 84 -20.16 -6.00 -0.52
N LEU A 85 -19.73 -4.75 -0.58
CA LEU A 85 -20.31 -3.66 0.21
C LEU A 85 -21.81 -3.51 -0.07
N ARG A 86 -22.22 -3.60 -1.34
CA ARG A 86 -23.65 -3.57 -1.72
C ARG A 86 -24.40 -4.80 -1.26
N ALA A 87 -23.84 -6.00 -1.48
CA ALA A 87 -24.46 -7.26 -1.09
C ALA A 87 -24.70 -7.33 0.43
N HIS A 88 -23.77 -6.79 1.22
CA HIS A 88 -23.91 -6.67 2.66
C HIS A 88 -24.67 -5.42 3.09
N GLY A 89 -25.19 -4.57 2.21
CA GLY A 89 -25.99 -3.39 2.57
C GLY A 89 -25.22 -2.30 3.33
N PHE A 90 -23.93 -2.09 3.00
CA PHE A 90 -23.21 -0.89 3.45
C PHE A 90 -23.79 0.37 2.79
N PRO A 91 -23.55 1.56 3.36
CA PRO A 91 -23.94 2.81 2.72
C PRO A 91 -23.41 2.92 1.28
N GLU A 92 -24.29 3.23 0.33
CA GLU A 92 -23.96 3.28 -1.12
C GLU A 92 -22.78 4.23 -1.43
N VAL A 93 -22.57 5.25 -0.61
CA VAL A 93 -21.41 6.16 -0.72
C VAL A 93 -20.06 5.43 -0.62
N LEU A 94 -19.97 4.34 0.15
CA LEU A 94 -18.76 3.52 0.31
C LEU A 94 -18.53 2.63 -0.92
N ALA A 95 -19.59 2.01 -1.46
CA ALA A 95 -19.49 1.23 -2.69
C ALA A 95 -19.05 2.11 -3.87
N LYS A 96 -19.65 3.31 -4.01
CA LYS A 96 -19.22 4.30 -5.00
C LYS A 96 -17.79 4.81 -4.77
N ALA A 97 -17.33 4.86 -3.52
CA ALA A 97 -15.94 5.21 -3.23
C ALA A 97 -14.97 4.12 -3.68
N ALA A 98 -15.32 2.83 -3.51
CA ALA A 98 -14.55 1.72 -4.05
C ALA A 98 -14.51 1.73 -5.59
N GLU A 99 -15.62 2.03 -6.27
CA GLU A 99 -15.63 2.18 -7.73
C GLU A 99 -14.76 3.34 -8.22
N ARG A 100 -14.74 4.46 -7.49
CA ARG A 100 -13.80 5.55 -7.77
C ARG A 100 -12.36 5.12 -7.56
N ALA A 101 -12.07 4.37 -6.50
CA ALA A 101 -10.73 3.83 -6.27
C ALA A 101 -10.28 2.92 -7.43
N ALA A 102 -11.15 2.04 -7.94
CA ALA A 102 -10.84 1.24 -9.14
C ALA A 102 -10.47 2.11 -10.37
N ALA A 103 -11.15 3.24 -10.55
CA ALA A 103 -10.84 4.18 -11.63
C ALA A 103 -9.53 4.97 -11.38
N ASP A 104 -9.18 5.21 -10.12
CA ASP A 104 -7.91 5.82 -9.71
C ASP A 104 -6.75 4.86 -10.04
N GLU A 105 -6.92 3.58 -9.70
CA GLU A 105 -5.92 2.53 -9.92
C GLU A 105 -5.64 2.22 -11.39
N LEU A 106 -6.66 2.32 -12.24
CA LEU A 106 -6.46 2.27 -13.68
C LEU A 106 -5.49 3.37 -14.17
N ARG A 107 -5.59 4.58 -13.62
CA ARG A 107 -4.69 5.69 -13.97
C ARG A 107 -3.29 5.45 -13.40
N HIS A 108 -3.21 4.98 -12.16
CA HIS A 108 -1.92 4.63 -11.52
C HIS A 108 -1.16 3.59 -12.35
N ALA A 109 -1.83 2.49 -12.71
CA ALA A 109 -1.27 1.44 -13.55
C ALA A 109 -0.79 1.98 -14.91
N GLN A 110 -1.56 2.87 -15.55
CA GLN A 110 -1.17 3.48 -16.83
C GLN A 110 0.08 4.35 -16.70
N TRP A 111 0.16 5.21 -15.68
CA TRP A 111 1.33 6.07 -15.45
C TRP A 111 2.58 5.24 -15.16
N LEU A 112 2.47 4.25 -14.28
CA LEU A 112 3.59 3.38 -13.92
C LEU A 112 4.03 2.48 -15.08
N ARG A 113 3.10 2.00 -15.93
CA ARG A 113 3.44 1.28 -17.18
C ARG A 113 4.20 2.18 -18.15
N ALA A 114 3.79 3.43 -18.32
CA ALA A 114 4.48 4.38 -19.18
C ALA A 114 5.91 4.67 -18.67
N LEU A 115 6.08 4.85 -17.35
CA LEU A 115 7.40 4.97 -16.74
C LEU A 115 8.23 3.70 -16.94
N ALA A 116 7.65 2.51 -16.69
CA ALA A 116 8.35 1.23 -16.88
C ALA A 116 8.85 1.05 -18.33
N ALA A 117 8.01 1.38 -19.31
CA ALA A 117 8.35 1.31 -20.73
C ALA A 117 9.50 2.27 -21.10
N LYS A 118 9.54 3.47 -20.53
CA LYS A 118 10.67 4.41 -20.68
C LYS A 118 11.99 3.83 -20.16
N HIS A 119 11.91 2.93 -19.18
CA HIS A 119 13.06 2.19 -18.64
C HIS A 119 13.24 0.80 -19.26
N GLY A 120 12.65 0.53 -20.43
CA GLY A 120 12.85 -0.70 -21.20
C GLY A 120 12.14 -1.94 -20.66
N ALA A 121 11.22 -1.79 -19.70
CA ALA A 121 10.47 -2.90 -19.14
C ALA A 121 9.04 -2.93 -19.72
N LEU A 122 8.64 -4.09 -20.24
CA LEU A 122 7.26 -4.38 -20.63
C LEU A 122 6.66 -5.30 -19.57
N GLY A 123 5.79 -4.75 -18.72
CA GLY A 123 5.22 -5.49 -17.60
C GLY A 123 4.11 -6.45 -17.98
N THR A 124 4.05 -7.59 -17.29
CA THR A 124 2.90 -8.51 -17.37
C THR A 124 1.63 -7.83 -16.85
N ARG A 125 0.48 -8.32 -17.29
CA ARG A 125 -0.81 -7.93 -16.74
C ARG A 125 -1.25 -8.98 -15.71
N PRO A 126 -1.87 -8.54 -14.59
CA PRO A 126 -2.38 -9.46 -13.59
C PRO A 126 -3.52 -10.31 -14.15
N LEU A 127 -3.57 -11.55 -13.67
CA LEU A 127 -4.73 -12.42 -13.82
C LEU A 127 -5.34 -12.63 -12.45
N VAL A 128 -6.56 -12.14 -12.29
CA VAL A 128 -7.34 -12.23 -11.05
C VAL A 128 -8.54 -13.13 -11.32
N LYS A 129 -8.69 -14.20 -10.53
CA LYS A 129 -9.93 -14.97 -10.58
C LYS A 129 -10.98 -14.24 -9.78
N GLN A 130 -12.11 -14.00 -10.42
CA GLN A 130 -13.30 -13.50 -9.75
C GLN A 130 -13.75 -14.51 -8.69
N THR A 131 -13.81 -14.06 -7.45
CA THR A 131 -14.39 -14.81 -6.33
C THR A 131 -15.84 -14.39 -6.13
N GLY A 132 -16.66 -15.27 -5.54
CA GLY A 132 -18.01 -14.88 -5.12
C GLY A 132 -17.99 -13.85 -3.98
N VAL A 133 -19.16 -13.33 -3.61
CA VAL A 133 -19.34 -12.44 -2.46
C VAL A 133 -18.96 -13.19 -1.18
N ARG A 134 -17.92 -12.73 -0.49
CA ARG A 134 -17.49 -13.29 0.81
C ARG A 134 -18.51 -12.98 1.90
N SER A 135 -18.44 -13.70 3.02
CA SER A 135 -19.19 -13.34 4.22
C SER A 135 -18.76 -11.96 4.77
N LEU A 136 -19.63 -11.31 5.54
CA LEU A 136 -19.32 -10.04 6.19
C LEU A 136 -18.09 -10.15 7.10
N GLU A 137 -17.94 -11.29 7.76
CA GLU A 137 -16.80 -11.57 8.64
C GLU A 137 -15.48 -11.63 7.84
N GLU A 138 -15.44 -12.42 6.76
CA GLU A 138 -14.25 -12.53 5.90
C GLU A 138 -13.87 -11.18 5.29
N LEU A 139 -14.85 -10.42 4.79
CA LEU A 139 -14.65 -9.06 4.29
C LEU A 139 -14.05 -8.14 5.37
N ALA A 140 -14.57 -8.21 6.60
CA ALA A 140 -14.13 -7.34 7.68
C ALA A 140 -12.73 -7.68 8.19
N LEU A 141 -12.38 -8.97 8.27
CA LEU A 141 -11.04 -9.45 8.62
C LEU A 141 -10.02 -9.03 7.54
N ASP A 142 -10.34 -9.28 6.27
CA ASP A 142 -9.50 -8.88 5.13
C ASP A 142 -9.28 -7.37 5.09
N ASN A 143 -10.34 -6.58 5.25
CA ASN A 143 -10.23 -5.12 5.30
C ASN A 143 -9.41 -4.60 6.50
N ALA A 144 -9.45 -5.29 7.63
CA ALA A 144 -8.66 -4.92 8.80
C ALA A 144 -7.15 -5.11 8.57
N VAL A 145 -6.75 -6.17 7.87
CA VAL A 145 -5.34 -6.50 7.59
C VAL A 145 -4.83 -5.72 6.37
N GLU A 146 -5.50 -5.87 5.22
CA GLU A 146 -5.07 -5.29 3.96
C GLU A 146 -5.31 -3.78 3.91
N GLY A 147 -6.57 -3.36 4.09
CA GLY A 147 -6.96 -1.97 3.92
C GLY A 147 -6.47 -1.05 5.04
N CYS A 148 -6.79 -1.38 6.30
CA CYS A 148 -6.39 -0.58 7.45
C CYS A 148 -4.90 -0.71 7.81
N GLY A 149 -4.27 -1.84 7.47
CA GLY A 149 -2.86 -2.12 7.76
C GLY A 149 -1.96 -1.82 6.57
N ARG A 150 -1.89 -2.76 5.62
CA ARG A 150 -0.90 -2.74 4.52
C ARG A 150 -1.06 -1.54 3.59
N GLU A 151 -2.26 -1.26 3.09
CA GLU A 151 -2.52 -0.15 2.16
C GLU A 151 -2.32 1.21 2.85
N ALA A 152 -2.82 1.35 4.07
CA ALA A 152 -2.63 2.57 4.85
C ALA A 152 -1.14 2.87 5.11
N PHE A 153 -0.35 1.85 5.46
CA PHE A 153 1.10 1.99 5.55
C PHE A 153 1.74 2.29 4.18
N GLY A 154 1.25 1.67 3.10
CA GLY A 154 1.74 1.92 1.76
C GLY A 154 1.54 3.37 1.30
N SER A 155 0.42 4.00 1.67
CA SER A 155 0.21 5.43 1.42
C SER A 155 1.26 6.31 2.12
N LEU A 156 1.67 5.97 3.35
CA LEU A 156 2.75 6.65 4.08
C LEU A 156 4.09 6.49 3.34
N VAL A 157 4.37 5.31 2.80
CA VAL A 157 5.57 5.10 1.98
C VAL A 157 5.51 5.93 0.69
N GLY A 158 4.35 6.02 0.04
CA GLY A 158 4.15 6.90 -1.12
C GLY A 158 4.50 8.36 -0.80
N TRP A 159 4.08 8.88 0.35
CA TRP A 159 4.47 10.23 0.81
C TRP A 159 5.97 10.37 1.07
N TYR A 160 6.62 9.34 1.64
CA TYR A 160 8.06 9.33 1.82
C TYR A 160 8.79 9.36 0.47
N GLN A 161 8.34 8.57 -0.50
CA GLN A 161 8.88 8.53 -1.85
C GLN A 161 8.69 9.88 -2.56
N ALA A 162 7.51 10.49 -2.44
CA ALA A 162 7.24 11.83 -2.99
C ALA A 162 8.17 12.91 -2.40
N ALA A 163 8.57 12.79 -1.14
CA ALA A 163 9.48 13.73 -0.50
C ALA A 163 10.96 13.51 -0.88
N THR A 164 11.36 12.29 -1.29
CA THR A 164 12.78 11.90 -1.35
C THR A 164 13.25 11.35 -2.70
N ALA A 165 12.35 11.04 -3.64
CA ALA A 165 12.70 10.43 -4.92
C ALA A 165 13.58 11.34 -5.78
N GLY A 166 14.73 10.85 -6.23
CA GLY A 166 15.65 11.63 -7.07
C GLY A 166 15.19 11.81 -8.53
N ASP A 167 14.25 10.99 -9.03
CA ASP A 167 13.66 11.14 -10.36
C ASP A 167 12.43 12.06 -10.30
N ASP A 168 12.47 13.18 -11.02
CA ASP A 168 11.42 14.21 -10.98
C ASP A 168 10.08 13.72 -11.54
N LEU A 169 10.09 12.94 -12.63
CA LEU A 169 8.85 12.42 -13.23
C LEU A 169 8.20 11.39 -12.31
N PHE A 170 9.01 10.51 -11.72
CA PHE A 170 8.49 9.58 -10.72
C PHE A 170 7.93 10.34 -9.51
N ARG A 171 8.61 11.39 -9.04
CA ARG A 171 8.17 12.20 -7.90
C ARG A 171 6.78 12.82 -8.15
N GLU A 172 6.54 13.36 -9.34
CA GLU A 172 5.23 13.90 -9.73
C GLU A 172 4.14 12.82 -9.76
N VAL A 173 4.46 11.63 -10.28
CA VAL A 173 3.52 10.51 -10.36
C VAL A 173 3.21 9.96 -8.96
N ILE A 174 4.22 9.67 -8.15
CA ILE A 174 4.05 9.06 -6.83
C ILE A 174 3.37 10.02 -5.85
N MET A 175 3.52 11.33 -6.01
CA MET A 175 2.78 12.31 -5.21
C MET A 175 1.27 12.20 -5.45
N ARG A 176 0.83 12.07 -6.71
CA ARG A 176 -0.59 11.88 -7.05
C ARG A 176 -1.11 10.54 -6.55
N ILE A 177 -0.34 9.47 -6.75
CA ILE A 177 -0.68 8.13 -6.23
C ILE A 177 -0.81 8.19 -4.70
N ALA A 178 0.13 8.79 -3.98
CA ALA A 178 0.07 8.89 -2.52
C ALA A 178 -1.16 9.64 -2.01
N GLU A 179 -1.62 10.68 -2.73
CA GLU A 179 -2.87 11.37 -2.41
C GLU A 179 -4.09 10.47 -2.59
N ASP A 180 -4.15 9.74 -3.69
CA ASP A 180 -5.24 8.82 -4.02
C ASP A 180 -5.25 7.62 -3.04
N GLU A 181 -4.09 7.03 -2.76
CA GLU A 181 -3.92 5.95 -1.79
C GLU A 181 -4.26 6.37 -0.35
N THR A 182 -4.04 7.64 0.00
CA THR A 182 -4.50 8.15 1.30
C THR A 182 -6.04 8.16 1.38
N ARG A 183 -6.73 8.46 0.27
CA ARG A 183 -8.20 8.37 0.18
C ARG A 183 -8.67 6.91 0.23
N HIS A 184 -7.94 6.00 -0.42
CA HIS A 184 -8.24 4.56 -0.40
C HIS A 184 -8.11 3.98 1.02
N ALA A 185 -7.03 4.31 1.72
CA ALA A 185 -6.85 3.94 3.12
C ALA A 185 -7.98 4.48 4.01
N ALA A 186 -8.40 5.74 3.81
CA ALA A 186 -9.52 6.31 4.55
C ALA A 186 -10.85 5.58 4.30
N LEU A 187 -11.10 5.13 3.06
CA LEU A 187 -12.23 4.26 2.73
C LEU A 187 -12.17 2.95 3.54
N SER A 188 -11.00 2.31 3.60
CA SER A 188 -10.79 1.09 4.39
C SER A 188 -11.11 1.30 5.87
N TYR A 189 -10.71 2.44 6.46
CA TYR A 189 -11.10 2.78 7.84
C TYR A 189 -12.61 3.02 7.99
N ALA A 190 -13.27 3.67 7.02
CA ALA A 190 -14.72 3.88 7.06
C ALA A 190 -15.50 2.56 7.00
N ILE A 191 -15.08 1.64 6.12
CA ILE A 191 -15.61 0.28 6.03
C ILE A 191 -15.40 -0.45 7.36
N HIS A 192 -14.20 -0.37 7.93
CA HIS A 192 -13.89 -0.99 9.21
C HIS A 192 -14.80 -0.48 10.33
N THR A 193 -15.00 0.83 10.45
CA THR A 193 -15.92 1.41 11.43
C THR A 193 -17.33 0.86 11.27
N VAL A 194 -17.88 0.85 10.04
CA VAL A 194 -19.24 0.33 9.79
C VAL A 194 -19.33 -1.17 10.09
N ALA A 195 -18.35 -1.97 9.63
CA ALA A 195 -18.34 -3.42 9.81
C ALA A 195 -18.38 -3.81 11.29
N ARG A 196 -17.62 -3.12 12.16
CA ARG A 196 -17.59 -3.39 13.61
C ARG A 196 -18.96 -3.31 14.28
N PHE A 197 -19.84 -2.43 13.82
CA PHE A 197 -21.19 -2.28 14.39
C PHE A 197 -22.18 -3.34 13.90
N ARG A 198 -21.79 -4.13 12.88
CA ARG A 198 -22.68 -5.07 12.18
C ARG A 198 -22.31 -6.53 12.41
N VAL A 199 -21.28 -6.78 13.21
CA VAL A 199 -20.79 -8.12 13.56
C VAL A 199 -20.95 -8.37 15.06
N THR A 200 -20.87 -9.64 15.46
CA THR A 200 -20.93 -10.04 16.88
C THR A 200 -19.71 -9.53 17.66
N SER A 201 -19.80 -9.53 18.99
CA SER A 201 -18.67 -9.17 19.86
C SER A 201 -17.45 -10.08 19.65
N GLU A 202 -17.68 -11.37 19.40
CA GLU A 202 -16.63 -12.34 19.09
C GLU A 202 -15.90 -12.02 17.78
N VAL A 203 -16.65 -11.73 16.72
CA VAL A 203 -16.08 -11.32 15.43
C VAL A 203 -15.34 -9.99 15.56
N ARG A 204 -15.91 -9.03 16.32
CA ARG A 204 -15.25 -7.75 16.57
C ARG A 204 -13.90 -7.91 17.27
N ARG A 205 -13.82 -8.79 18.28
CA ARG A 205 -12.56 -9.11 18.96
C ARG A 205 -11.54 -9.69 17.98
N ARG A 206 -11.94 -10.66 17.15
CA ARG A 206 -11.07 -11.24 16.12
C ARG A 206 -10.57 -10.20 15.12
N ILE A 207 -11.44 -9.28 14.69
CA ILE A 207 -11.07 -8.15 13.82
C ILE A 207 -10.01 -7.25 14.46
N ASP A 208 -10.13 -6.96 15.76
CA ASP A 208 -9.12 -6.17 16.48
C ASP A 208 -7.79 -6.91 16.60
N GLU A 209 -7.83 -8.19 16.96
CA GLU A 209 -6.64 -9.04 17.09
C GLU A 209 -5.85 -9.12 15.79
N VAL A 210 -6.51 -9.42 14.65
CA VAL A 210 -5.80 -9.50 13.36
C VAL A 210 -5.28 -8.14 12.88
N ARG A 211 -5.97 -7.04 13.22
CA ARG A 211 -5.51 -5.69 12.89
C ARG A 211 -4.26 -5.34 13.69
N GLU A 212 -4.27 -5.62 14.99
CA GLU A 212 -3.12 -5.37 15.86
C GLU A 212 -1.92 -6.24 15.47
N GLU A 213 -2.14 -7.52 15.18
CA GLU A 213 -1.09 -8.41 14.68
C GLU A 213 -0.52 -7.89 13.34
N ALA A 214 -1.37 -7.49 12.40
CA ALA A 214 -0.93 -6.94 11.12
C ALA A 214 -0.06 -5.69 11.35
N LEU A 215 -0.51 -4.74 12.18
CA LEU A 215 0.21 -3.50 12.45
C LEU A 215 1.54 -3.74 13.18
N THR A 216 1.58 -4.64 14.16
CA THR A 216 2.79 -4.93 14.95
C THR A 216 3.83 -5.70 14.15
N THR A 217 3.42 -6.51 13.18
CA THR A 217 4.32 -7.27 12.31
C THR A 217 4.81 -6.49 11.08
N LEU A 218 4.22 -5.33 10.77
CA LEU A 218 4.64 -4.46 9.64
C LEU A 218 6.14 -4.15 9.65
N ALA A 219 6.72 -3.82 10.81
CA ALA A 219 8.13 -3.44 10.88
C ALA A 219 9.06 -4.56 10.41
N SER A 220 8.73 -5.81 10.72
CA SER A 220 9.50 -6.98 10.29
C SER A 220 9.34 -7.26 8.79
N SER A 221 8.18 -6.94 8.20
CA SER A 221 7.90 -7.20 6.78
C SER A 221 8.54 -6.19 5.81
N VAL A 222 8.99 -5.03 6.31
CA VAL A 222 9.57 -3.93 5.51
C VAL A 222 11.06 -3.69 5.78
N ALA A 223 11.71 -4.63 6.48
CA ALA A 223 13.10 -4.48 6.94
C ALA A 223 14.16 -4.65 5.84
N GLU A 224 13.77 -5.14 4.67
CA GLU A 224 14.68 -5.42 3.55
C GLU A 224 15.31 -4.14 2.99
N ARG A 225 16.61 -4.21 2.66
CA ARG A 225 17.34 -3.06 2.13
C ARG A 225 17.16 -2.97 0.61
N PRO A 226 16.59 -1.88 0.07
CA PRO A 226 16.53 -1.71 -1.37
C PRO A 226 17.93 -1.47 -1.98
N PRO A 227 18.18 -1.92 -3.23
CA PRO A 227 19.37 -1.54 -3.99
C PRO A 227 19.53 -0.02 -4.03
N ALA A 228 20.77 0.46 -3.90
CA ALA A 228 21.07 1.89 -3.80
C ALA A 228 20.58 2.69 -5.02
N THR A 229 20.57 2.08 -6.21
CA THR A 229 20.05 2.68 -7.43
C THR A 229 18.56 2.98 -7.34
N LEU A 230 17.76 2.02 -6.87
CA LEU A 230 16.32 2.17 -6.66
C LEU A 230 16.02 3.13 -5.51
N ALA A 231 16.75 3.01 -4.41
CA ALA A 231 16.59 3.90 -3.26
C ALA A 231 16.79 5.37 -3.63
N LYS A 232 17.83 5.66 -4.43
CA LYS A 232 18.10 7.02 -4.91
C LYS A 232 17.06 7.49 -5.93
N ALA A 233 16.72 6.66 -6.92
CA ALA A 233 15.80 7.07 -7.99
C ALA A 233 14.38 7.30 -7.47
N PHE A 234 13.88 6.40 -6.62
CA PHE A 234 12.47 6.34 -6.23
C PHE A 234 12.22 6.66 -4.77
N GLY A 235 13.23 7.15 -4.05
CA GLY A 235 13.06 7.60 -2.68
C GLY A 235 12.66 6.47 -1.74
N LEU A 236 13.16 5.25 -1.98
CA LEU A 236 12.81 4.13 -1.10
C LEU A 236 13.46 4.33 0.27
N PRO A 237 12.71 4.15 1.37
CA PRO A 237 13.30 4.23 2.70
C PRO A 237 14.39 3.17 2.86
N SER A 238 15.44 3.51 3.60
CA SER A 238 16.39 2.51 4.08
C SER A 238 15.66 1.52 5.00
N GLY A 239 16.18 0.30 5.18
CA GLY A 239 15.53 -0.68 6.05
C GLY A 239 15.32 -0.18 7.50
N SER A 240 16.19 0.70 8.01
CA SER A 240 16.00 1.33 9.32
C SER A 240 14.93 2.43 9.31
N ALA A 241 14.84 3.24 8.25
CA ALA A 241 13.79 4.23 8.08
C ALA A 241 12.41 3.56 7.88
N ALA A 242 12.34 2.50 7.07
CA ALA A 242 11.12 1.72 6.83
C ALA A 242 10.59 1.11 8.14
N ARG A 243 11.48 0.52 8.95
CA ARG A 243 11.13 0.00 10.29
C ARG A 243 10.58 1.08 11.21
N ARG A 244 11.22 2.25 11.28
CA ARG A 244 10.74 3.38 12.10
C ARG A 244 9.37 3.87 11.65
N LEU A 245 9.20 4.09 10.34
CA LEU A 245 7.90 4.47 9.77
C LEU A 245 6.82 3.48 10.14
N ALA A 246 7.08 2.17 10.03
CA ALA A 246 6.12 1.12 10.38
C ALA A 246 5.78 1.12 11.88
N GLN A 247 6.78 1.23 12.75
CA GLN A 247 6.58 1.28 14.21
C GLN A 247 5.78 2.51 14.63
N ASP A 248 6.17 3.70 14.15
CA ASP A 248 5.48 4.95 14.49
C ASP A 248 4.06 4.97 13.92
N PHE A 249 3.85 4.43 12.72
CA PHE A 249 2.52 4.27 12.13
C PHE A 249 1.63 3.35 12.97
N ALA A 250 2.12 2.15 13.30
CA ALA A 250 1.40 1.20 14.14
C ALA A 250 1.02 1.81 15.50
N HIS A 251 1.98 2.45 16.17
CA HIS A 251 1.75 3.13 17.44
C HIS A 251 0.67 4.22 17.31
N THR A 252 0.75 5.06 16.28
CA THR A 252 -0.21 6.16 16.05
C THR A 252 -1.62 5.66 15.79
N VAL A 253 -1.77 4.62 14.97
CA VAL A 253 -3.07 4.05 14.61
C VAL A 253 -3.70 3.33 15.80
N LEU A 254 -2.92 2.53 16.54
CA LEU A 254 -3.41 1.82 17.72
C LEU A 254 -3.80 2.77 18.85
N ALA A 255 -3.01 3.83 19.10
CA ALA A 255 -3.33 4.83 20.12
C ALA A 255 -4.60 5.64 19.83
N LYS A 256 -4.97 5.79 18.55
CA LYS A 256 -6.22 6.46 18.14
C LYS A 256 -7.44 5.55 18.16
N ALA A 257 -7.24 4.23 18.27
CA ALA A 257 -8.30 3.23 18.33
C ALA A 257 -8.68 2.84 19.77
N ALA A 258 -7.85 3.22 20.74
CA ALA A 258 -8.10 3.12 22.19
C ALA A 258 -8.99 4.28 22.69
#